data_AF-A0A1B6MIG0-F1
#
_entry.id   AF-A0A1B6MIG0-F1
#
_cell.length_a   1.000
_cell.length_b   1.000
_cell.length_c   1.000
_cell.angle_alpha   90.00
_cell.angle_beta   90.00
_cell.angle_gamma   90.00
#
_symmetry.space_group_name_H-M   'P 1'
#
loop_
_entity.id
_entity.type
_entity.pdbx_description
1 polymer ?
#
loop_
_entity_poly.entity_id
_entity_poly.type
_entity_poly.pdbx_seq_one_letter_code
_entity_poly.pdbx_strand_id
1 'polypeptide(L)'
;MADKKKSYDLRLKLLRRQATANTIEEANDKSKALWSIINRERKSTNNTPITMELNIDGAKMQDPYAIANHLNVFFTNTANDLLAKSQHHVPHQPPADTNHTQQIPDVFLYPTNEHEVLKVIDSLKNKTSTGIDNISAKLLKTCKEELTTP
;
A
#
# COMPACT_ATOMS: atom_id res chain seq x y z
N MET A 1 -11.68 25.63 47.05
CA MET A 1 -10.79 24.62 46.42
C MET A 1 -11.28 24.16 45.05
N ALA A 2 -12.59 23.97 44.85
CA ALA A 2 -13.17 23.53 43.58
C ALA A 2 -12.86 24.48 42.40
N ASP A 3 -12.92 25.80 42.59
CA ASP A 3 -12.67 26.76 41.50
C ASP A 3 -11.21 26.78 41.02
N LYS A 4 -10.25 26.60 41.94
CA LYS A 4 -8.82 26.50 41.59
C LYS A 4 -8.52 25.23 40.78
N LYS A 5 -9.18 24.11 41.10
CA LYS A 5 -9.09 22.88 40.32
C LYS A 5 -9.70 23.07 38.93
N LYS A 6 -10.89 23.68 38.86
CA LYS A 6 -11.59 23.95 37.59
C LYS A 6 -10.78 24.85 36.66
N SER A 7 -10.18 25.93 37.19
CA SER A 7 -9.35 26.84 36.39
C SER A 7 -8.06 26.17 35.91
N TYR A 8 -7.46 25.33 36.74
CA TYR A 8 -6.31 24.50 36.37
C TYR A 8 -6.65 23.53 35.23
N ASP A 9 -7.75 22.78 35.36
CA ASP A 9 -8.20 21.83 34.34
C ASP A 9 -8.50 22.52 32.99
N LEU A 10 -9.10 23.73 33.04
CA LEU A 10 -9.35 24.53 31.85
C LEU A 10 -8.04 24.99 31.20
N ARG A 11 -7.07 25.46 31.99
CA ARG A 11 -5.76 25.89 31.50
C ARG A 11 -5.01 24.71 30.86
N LEU A 12 -5.08 23.53 31.44
CA LEU A 12 -4.47 22.32 30.89
C LEU A 12 -5.09 21.95 29.52
N LYS A 13 -6.41 22.02 29.38
CA LYS A 13 -7.09 21.78 28.10
C LYS A 13 -6.68 22.78 27.02
N LEU A 14 -6.59 24.06 27.38
CA LEU A 14 -6.15 25.12 26.45
C LEU A 14 -4.72 24.88 25.98
N LEU A 15 -3.80 24.55 26.89
CA LEU A 15 -2.40 24.29 26.55
C LEU A 15 -2.26 23.08 25.62
N ARG A 16 -2.99 21.99 25.88
CA ARG A 16 -2.99 20.82 25.00
C ARG A 16 -3.48 21.18 23.59
N ARG A 17 -4.59 21.93 23.50
CA ARG A 17 -5.13 22.38 22.20
C ARG A 17 -4.10 23.22 21.43
N GLN A 18 -3.45 24.17 22.11
CA GLN A 18 -2.45 25.04 21.50
C GLN A 18 -1.26 24.24 20.97
N ALA A 19 -0.71 23.34 21.80
CA ALA A 19 0.42 22.49 21.40
C ALA A 19 0.09 21.61 20.19
N THR A 20 -1.12 21.04 20.15
CA THR A 20 -1.60 20.24 19.01
C THR A 20 -1.73 21.08 17.74
N ALA A 21 -2.28 22.30 17.84
CA ALA A 21 -2.40 23.20 16.69
C ALA A 21 -1.02 23.56 16.11
N ASN A 22 -0.08 23.97 16.95
CA ASN A 22 1.27 24.31 16.54
C ASN A 22 1.97 23.12 15.85
N THR A 23 1.82 21.91 16.39
CA THR A 23 2.41 20.69 15.80
C THR A 23 1.87 20.40 14.40
N ILE A 24 0.58 20.68 14.13
CA ILE A 24 -0.02 20.48 12.81
C ILE A 24 0.43 21.58 11.84
N GLU A 25 0.57 22.82 12.32
CA GLU A 25 1.02 23.95 11.50
C GLU A 25 2.47 23.81 11.06
N GLU A 26 3.34 23.34 11.96
CA GLU A 26 4.78 23.16 11.70
C GLU A 26 5.10 21.87 10.93
N ALA A 27 4.13 20.96 10.75
CA ALA A 27 4.36 19.70 10.08
C ALA A 27 4.48 19.85 8.55
N ASN A 28 5.51 19.22 7.98
CA ASN A 28 5.68 19.13 6.52
C ASN A 28 4.52 18.38 5.84
N ASP A 29 4.00 17.33 6.49
CA ASP A 29 2.80 16.60 6.06
C ASP A 29 1.72 16.73 7.14
N LYS A 30 0.79 17.66 6.91
CA LYS A 30 -0.30 17.99 7.83
C LYS A 30 -1.25 16.81 8.04
N SER A 31 -1.50 16.03 6.98
CA SER A 31 -2.37 14.85 7.03
C SER A 31 -1.76 13.78 7.93
N LYS A 32 -0.47 13.50 7.76
CA LYS A 32 0.25 12.53 8.60
C LYS A 32 0.37 12.99 10.06
N ALA A 33 0.63 14.27 10.30
CA ALA A 33 0.66 14.83 11.65
C ALA A 33 -0.70 14.69 12.35
N LEU A 34 -1.79 15.02 11.65
CA LEU A 34 -3.15 14.88 12.16
C LEU A 34 -3.47 13.42 12.51
N TRP A 35 -3.17 12.48 11.62
CA TRP A 35 -3.38 11.04 11.88
C TRP A 35 -2.55 10.52 13.05
N SER A 36 -1.31 10.99 13.21
CA SER A 36 -0.44 10.64 14.35
C SER A 36 -1.06 11.08 15.68
N ILE A 37 -1.58 12.31 15.74
CA ILE A 37 -2.27 12.84 16.92
C ILE A 37 -3.52 12.01 17.23
N ILE A 38 -4.35 11.72 16.22
CA ILE A 38 -5.56 10.90 16.38
C ILE A 38 -5.19 9.51 16.94
N ASN A 39 -4.17 8.87 16.38
CA ASN A 39 -3.72 7.55 16.81
C ASN A 39 -3.16 7.55 18.24
N ARG A 40 -2.51 8.64 18.66
CA ARG A 40 -2.02 8.80 20.03
C ARG A 40 -3.15 8.98 21.05
N GLU A 41 -4.17 9.76 20.69
CA GLU A 41 -5.32 10.02 21.58
C GLU A 41 -6.31 8.86 21.63
N ARG A 42 -6.39 8.07 20.56
CA ARG A 42 -7.08 6.77 20.59
C ARG A 42 -6.31 5.87 21.54
N LYS A 43 -6.92 5.46 22.66
CA LYS A 43 -6.42 4.34 23.46
C LYS A 43 -6.16 3.16 22.51
N SER A 44 -4.90 2.79 22.31
CA SER A 44 -4.55 1.60 21.54
C SER A 44 -5.18 0.40 22.23
N THR A 45 -6.30 -0.08 21.70
CA THR A 45 -7.01 -1.22 22.30
C THR A 45 -6.35 -2.55 21.97
N ASN A 46 -5.39 -2.60 21.06
CA ASN A 46 -4.81 -3.88 20.62
C ASN A 46 -3.30 -3.75 20.46
N ASN A 47 -2.58 -3.67 21.58
CA ASN A 47 -1.19 -4.13 21.60
C ASN A 47 -1.17 -5.65 21.83
N THR A 48 -2.01 -6.38 21.09
CA THR A 48 -1.87 -7.84 21.00
C THR A 48 -0.53 -8.07 20.32
N PRO A 49 0.46 -8.67 20.99
CA PRO A 49 1.69 -9.03 20.31
C PRO A 49 1.30 -9.87 19.10
N ILE A 50 1.73 -9.44 17.91
CA ILE A 50 1.53 -10.23 16.70
C ILE A 50 2.37 -11.49 16.90
N THR A 51 1.73 -12.58 17.31
CA THR A 51 2.33 -13.90 17.33
C THR A 51 2.40 -14.36 15.89
N MET A 52 3.59 -14.24 15.29
CA MET A 52 3.88 -14.78 13.96
C MET A 52 3.99 -16.30 14.09
N GLU A 53 3.04 -17.03 13.51
CA GLU A 53 3.00 -18.49 13.52
C GLU A 53 2.84 -19.00 12.08
N LEU A 54 3.68 -19.94 11.67
CA LEU A 54 3.62 -20.60 10.37
C LEU A 54 3.61 -22.12 10.57
N ASN A 55 2.70 -22.82 9.89
CA ASN A 55 2.74 -24.27 9.84
C ASN A 55 3.73 -24.72 8.77
N ILE A 56 4.81 -25.38 9.18
CA ILE A 56 5.83 -25.97 8.32
C ILE A 56 5.77 -27.48 8.53
N ASP A 57 5.39 -28.23 7.50
CA ASP A 57 5.31 -29.70 7.51
C ASP A 57 4.50 -30.31 8.67
N GLY A 58 3.42 -29.62 9.08
CA GLY A 58 2.55 -30.04 10.17
C GLY A 58 2.99 -29.55 11.56
N ALA A 59 4.17 -28.91 11.67
CA ALA A 59 4.67 -28.31 12.90
C ALA A 59 4.43 -26.79 12.94
N LYS A 60 3.94 -26.31 14.07
CA LYS A 60 3.72 -24.87 14.32
C LYS A 60 5.04 -24.19 14.67
N MET A 61 5.59 -23.43 13.73
CA MET A 61 6.79 -22.62 13.91
C MET A 61 6.43 -21.21 14.36
N GLN A 62 7.09 -20.70 15.41
CA GLN A 62 6.89 -19.34 15.93
C GLN A 62 8.16 -18.50 15.93
N ASP A 63 9.33 -19.10 15.63
CA ASP A 63 10.59 -18.36 15.55
C ASP A 63 10.62 -17.51 14.25
N PRO A 64 10.68 -16.17 14.34
CA PRO A 64 10.66 -15.31 13.16
C PRO A 64 11.81 -15.57 12.19
N TYR A 65 12.99 -15.94 12.70
CA TYR A 65 14.14 -16.24 11.86
C TYR A 65 13.94 -17.54 11.07
N ALA A 66 13.50 -18.61 11.73
CA ALA A 66 13.15 -19.86 11.08
C ALA A 66 12.04 -19.69 10.04
N ILE A 67 11.00 -18.89 10.33
CA ILE A 67 9.92 -18.57 9.38
C ILE A 67 10.47 -17.85 8.15
N ALA A 68 11.27 -16.80 8.35
CA ALA A 68 11.85 -16.03 7.25
C ALA A 68 12.77 -16.90 6.39
N ASN A 69 13.60 -17.73 7.02
CA ASN A 69 14.48 -18.65 6.31
C ASN A 69 13.68 -19.68 5.50
N HIS A 70 12.64 -20.28 6.09
CA HIS A 70 11.76 -21.22 5.39
C HIS A 70 11.09 -20.58 4.18
N LEU A 71 10.55 -19.36 4.32
CA LEU A 71 9.94 -18.63 3.20
C LEU A 71 10.97 -18.36 2.09
N ASN A 72 12.18 -17.92 2.46
CA ASN A 72 13.24 -17.67 1.50
C ASN A 72 13.61 -18.95 0.73
N VAL A 73 13.88 -20.04 1.45
CA VAL A 73 14.21 -21.35 0.86
C VAL A 73 13.07 -21.84 -0.03
N PHE A 74 11.82 -21.74 0.41
CA PHE A 74 10.66 -22.15 -0.37
C PHE A 74 10.61 -21.37 -1.70
N PHE A 75 10.51 -20.05 -1.66
CA PHE A 75 10.31 -19.26 -2.88
C PHE A 75 11.53 -19.24 -3.81
N THR A 76 12.75 -19.38 -3.28
CA THR A 76 13.96 -19.49 -4.11
C THR A 76 14.08 -20.85 -4.80
N ASN A 77 13.58 -21.92 -4.19
CA ASN A 77 13.69 -23.27 -4.73
C ASN A 77 12.42 -23.79 -5.43
N THR A 78 11.27 -23.11 -5.32
CA THR A 78 10.01 -23.52 -5.96
C THR A 78 10.18 -23.89 -7.43
N ALA A 79 10.94 -23.09 -8.20
CA ALA A 79 11.17 -23.37 -9.61
C ALA A 79 11.94 -24.70 -9.81
N ASN A 80 13.00 -24.93 -9.05
CA ASN A 80 13.80 -26.16 -9.10
C ASN A 80 12.98 -27.38 -8.66
N ASP A 81 12.20 -27.24 -7.59
CA ASP A 81 11.36 -28.30 -7.05
C ASP A 81 10.25 -28.70 -8.03
N LEU A 82 9.66 -27.72 -8.75
CA LEU A 82 8.67 -27.98 -9.79
C LEU A 82 9.29 -28.73 -10.98
N LEU A 83 10.48 -28.30 -11.42
CA LEU A 83 11.22 -28.98 -12.50
C LEU A 83 11.62 -30.40 -12.11
N ALA A 84 12.08 -30.61 -10.88
CA ALA A 84 12.44 -31.94 -10.37
C ALA A 84 11.24 -32.87 -10.22
N LYS A 85 10.05 -32.34 -9.88
CA LYS A 85 8.80 -33.12 -9.77
C LYS A 85 8.15 -33.42 -11.10
N SER A 86 8.41 -32.64 -12.15
CA SER A 86 7.96 -32.98 -13.49
C SER A 86 8.77 -34.17 -14.03
N GLN A 87 8.19 -35.36 -14.01
CA GLN A 87 8.77 -36.60 -14.59
C GLN A 87 8.96 -36.56 -16.12
N HIS A 88 8.76 -35.41 -16.74
CA HIS A 88 8.98 -35.21 -18.16
C HIS A 88 10.46 -34.87 -18.40
N HIS A 89 11.30 -35.89 -18.30
CA HIS A 89 12.50 -35.99 -19.13
C HIS A 89 12.06 -36.11 -20.60
N VAL A 90 11.44 -35.06 -21.15
CA VAL A 90 11.53 -34.86 -22.59
C VAL A 90 12.97 -34.44 -22.79
N PRO A 91 13.81 -35.21 -23.51
CA PRO A 91 15.11 -34.69 -23.89
C PRO A 91 14.84 -33.33 -24.54
N HIS A 92 15.56 -32.31 -24.09
CA HIS A 92 15.72 -31.07 -24.86
C HIS A 92 16.41 -31.44 -26.19
N GLN A 93 15.71 -32.14 -27.08
CA GLN A 93 15.87 -31.88 -28.48
C GLN A 93 15.36 -30.45 -28.62
N PRO A 94 16.19 -29.48 -29.07
CA PRO A 94 15.62 -28.27 -29.62
C PRO A 94 14.54 -28.73 -30.61
N PRO A 95 13.30 -28.21 -30.52
CA PRO A 95 12.28 -28.57 -31.50
C PRO A 95 12.92 -28.41 -32.87
N ALA A 96 13.00 -29.49 -33.64
CA ALA A 96 13.61 -29.49 -34.95
C ALA A 96 12.90 -28.42 -35.77
N ASP A 97 13.53 -27.25 -35.94
CA ASP A 97 13.08 -26.06 -36.65
C ASP A 97 11.61 -26.08 -37.10
N THR A 98 10.68 -26.26 -36.15
CA THR A 98 9.32 -25.86 -36.39
C THR A 98 9.33 -24.41 -35.99
N ASN A 99 9.26 -23.57 -37.01
CA ASN A 99 9.04 -22.12 -36.97
C ASN A 99 7.82 -21.77 -36.12
N HIS A 100 7.90 -22.02 -34.82
CA HIS A 100 7.03 -21.55 -33.78
C HIS A 100 7.89 -20.60 -32.97
N THR A 101 8.32 -19.53 -33.65
CA THR A 101 8.40 -18.24 -32.99
C THR A 101 7.09 -18.11 -32.23
N GLN A 102 7.15 -18.25 -30.91
CA GLN A 102 6.05 -17.77 -30.09
C GLN A 102 5.87 -16.33 -30.54
N GLN A 103 4.78 -16.06 -31.26
CA GLN A 103 4.45 -14.73 -31.73
C GLN A 103 4.19 -13.92 -30.48
N ILE A 104 5.23 -13.33 -29.92
CA ILE A 104 5.10 -12.27 -28.94
C ILE A 104 4.29 -11.22 -29.69
N PRO A 105 3.06 -10.91 -29.25
CA PRO A 105 2.26 -9.91 -29.93
C PRO A 105 3.05 -8.61 -29.90
N ASP A 106 3.24 -8.00 -31.07
CA ASP A 106 3.86 -6.68 -31.11
C ASP A 106 3.02 -5.72 -30.27
N VAL A 107 3.66 -5.10 -29.26
CA VAL A 107 3.01 -4.11 -28.41
C VAL A 107 3.20 -2.75 -29.06
N PHE A 108 2.14 -2.25 -29.68
CA PHE A 108 2.09 -0.89 -30.22
C PHE A 108 1.30 0.03 -29.29
N LEU A 109 1.87 1.20 -29.00
CA LEU A 109 1.18 2.28 -28.31
C LEU A 109 0.66 3.27 -29.35
N TYR A 110 -0.57 3.74 -29.16
CA TYR A 110 -1.20 4.75 -30.00
C TYR A 110 -1.41 6.03 -29.19
N PRO A 111 -1.39 7.22 -29.84
CA PRO A 111 -1.77 8.46 -29.18
C PRO A 111 -3.17 8.33 -28.57
N THR A 112 -3.33 8.86 -27.35
CA THR A 112 -4.64 8.92 -26.69
C THR A 112 -5.53 9.99 -27.32
N ASN A 113 -6.78 10.07 -26.88
CA ASN A 113 -7.74 11.08 -27.31
C ASN A 113 -8.55 11.61 -26.10
N GLU A 114 -9.18 12.75 -26.28
CA GLU A 114 -9.95 13.44 -25.23
C GLU A 114 -11.01 12.53 -24.57
N HIS A 115 -11.69 11.71 -25.37
CA HIS A 115 -12.72 10.79 -24.88
C HIS A 115 -12.13 9.68 -24.00
N GLU A 116 -10.95 9.15 -24.35
CA GLU A 116 -10.23 8.18 -23.52
C GLU A 116 -9.81 8.81 -22.19
N VAL A 117 -9.24 10.01 -22.22
CA VAL A 117 -8.84 10.76 -21.01
C VAL A 117 -10.04 11.03 -20.11
N LEU A 118 -11.15 11.53 -20.67
CA LEU A 118 -12.42 11.73 -19.95
C LEU A 118 -12.89 10.45 -19.28
N LYS A 119 -12.94 9.35 -20.03
CA LYS A 119 -13.41 8.05 -19.54
C LYS A 119 -12.54 7.56 -18.38
N VAL A 120 -11.22 7.72 -18.49
CA VAL A 120 -10.29 7.36 -17.42
C VAL A 120 -10.54 8.22 -16.17
N ILE A 121 -10.63 9.54 -16.31
CA ILE A 121 -10.90 10.45 -15.17
C ILE A 121 -12.24 10.11 -14.51
N ASP A 122 -13.30 9.89 -15.30
CA ASP A 122 -14.63 9.55 -14.78
C ASP A 122 -14.69 8.18 -14.09
N SER A 123 -13.84 7.23 -14.51
CA SER A 123 -13.75 5.90 -13.89
C SER A 123 -13.15 5.92 -12.47
N LEU A 124 -12.45 6.98 -12.09
CA LEU A 124 -11.82 7.09 -10.76
C LEU A 124 -12.86 7.13 -9.65
N LYS A 125 -12.60 6.42 -8.54
CA LYS A 125 -13.47 6.49 -7.36
C LYS A 125 -13.46 7.92 -6.79
N ASN A 126 -14.63 8.43 -6.43
CA ASN A 126 -14.76 9.80 -5.91
C ASN A 126 -14.21 9.90 -4.47
N LYS A 127 -12.90 10.08 -4.34
CA LYS A 127 -12.17 10.10 -3.07
C LYS A 127 -11.55 11.49 -2.83
N THR A 128 -11.52 11.87 -1.55
CA THR A 128 -10.90 13.11 -1.07
C THR A 128 -9.47 12.91 -0.54
N SER A 129 -9.05 11.66 -0.31
CA SER A 129 -7.67 11.33 0.02
C SER A 129 -6.74 11.67 -1.14
N THR A 130 -5.55 12.18 -0.84
CA THR A 130 -4.56 12.62 -1.82
C THR A 130 -3.26 11.84 -1.70
N GLY A 131 -2.46 11.83 -2.78
CA GLY A 131 -1.08 11.37 -2.75
C GLY A 131 -0.14 12.44 -2.22
N ILE A 132 1.15 12.29 -2.55
CA ILE A 132 2.20 13.27 -2.19
C ILE A 132 2.01 14.63 -2.89
N ASP A 133 1.30 14.65 -4.01
CA ASP A 133 0.96 15.82 -4.81
C ASP A 133 -0.18 16.67 -4.22
N ASN A 134 -0.86 16.17 -3.18
CA ASN A 134 -2.06 16.79 -2.60
C ASN A 134 -3.22 16.99 -3.60
N ILE A 135 -3.29 16.21 -4.69
CA ILE A 135 -4.39 16.24 -5.66
C ILE A 135 -5.34 15.07 -5.39
N SER A 136 -6.63 15.35 -5.24
CA SER A 136 -7.64 14.31 -5.00
C SER A 136 -8.35 13.91 -6.29
N ALA A 137 -8.84 12.68 -6.36
CA ALA A 137 -9.67 12.24 -7.49
C ALA A 137 -10.94 13.10 -7.64
N LYS A 138 -11.47 13.62 -6.53
CA LYS A 138 -12.59 14.56 -6.56
C LYS A 138 -12.23 15.87 -7.25
N LEU A 139 -11.06 16.44 -6.94
CA LEU A 139 -10.54 17.66 -7.57
C LEU A 139 -10.27 17.43 -9.07
N LEU A 140 -9.64 16.31 -9.41
CA LEU A 140 -9.34 15.95 -10.79
C LEU A 140 -10.60 15.87 -11.65
N LYS A 141 -11.67 15.27 -11.12
CA LYS A 141 -12.98 15.22 -11.79
C LYS A 141 -13.62 16.60 -11.99
N THR A 142 -13.39 17.55 -11.08
CA THR A 142 -13.87 18.92 -11.23
C THR A 142 -13.15 19.65 -12.35
N CYS A 143 -11.86 19.38 -12.56
CA CYS A 143 -11.04 20.01 -13.57
C CYS A 143 -10.98 19.25 -14.89
N LYS A 144 -11.79 18.19 -15.08
CA LYS A 144 -11.59 17.24 -16.18
C LYS A 144 -11.61 17.88 -17.56
N GLU A 145 -12.49 18.85 -17.82
CA GLU A 145 -12.61 19.49 -19.15
C GLU A 145 -11.36 20.30 -19.54
N GLU A 146 -10.57 20.76 -18.56
CA GLU A 146 -9.32 21.50 -18.80
C GLU A 146 -8.11 20.57 -18.98
N LEU A 147 -8.28 19.27 -18.69
CA LEU A 147 -7.22 18.26 -18.67
C LEU A 147 -7.36 17.23 -19.81
N THR A 148 -8.39 17.37 -20.64
CA THR A 148 -8.76 16.38 -21.65
C THR A 148 -8.05 16.58 -22.97
N THR A 149 -7.61 17.79 -23.26
CA THR A 149 -6.74 18.08 -24.41
C THR A 149 -5.35 17.46 -24.16
N PRO A 150 -4.92 16.47 -24.97
CA PRO A 150 -3.66 15.78 -24.78
C PRO A 150 -2.42 16.58 -25.21
#